data_AF-A0A8S3BBH0-F1
#
_entry.id   AF-A0A8S3BBH0-F1
#
_cell.length_a   1.000
_cell.length_b   1.000
_cell.length_c   1.000
_cell.angle_alpha   90.00
_cell.angle_beta   90.00
_cell.angle_gamma   90.00
#
_symmetry.space_group_name_H-M   'P 1'
#
loop_
_entity.id
_entity.type
_entity.pdbx_description
1 polymer ?
#
loop_
_entity_poly.entity_id
_entity_poly.type
_entity_poly.pdbx_seq_one_letter_code
_entity_poly.pdbx_strand_id
1 'polypeptide(L)'
;MSGNNKGSMVSRMFGGSSKGGSKSKTAQTPQEAIQQLRDVEDVLNKKVEHLEAKINEETAIARRDARTNKRNALTALKRKKRLEKTLQQIDGTLTTLEYQREALQNAAMNGQAFAALQGATSA
;
A
#
# COMPACT_ATOMS: atom_id res chain seq x y z
N MET A 1 60.28 18.84 -2.31
CA MET A 1 58.97 19.48 -2.05
C MET A 1 58.27 19.65 -3.38
N SER A 2 57.29 18.80 -3.70
CA SER A 2 56.49 18.88 -4.93
C SER A 2 55.06 18.52 -4.56
N GLY A 3 54.14 19.46 -4.79
CA GLY A 3 52.75 19.40 -4.36
C GLY A 3 51.90 18.51 -5.27
N ASN A 4 51.15 17.59 -4.64
CA ASN A 4 50.11 16.80 -5.28
C ASN A 4 48.84 17.63 -5.46
N ASN A 5 48.32 17.73 -6.68
CA ASN A 5 46.96 18.19 -6.96
C ASN A 5 46.11 17.01 -7.48
N LYS A 6 45.50 16.26 -6.56
CA LYS A 6 44.45 15.25 -6.84
C LYS A 6 43.17 15.57 -6.06
N GLY A 7 42.71 16.82 -6.14
CA GLY A 7 41.54 17.32 -5.41
C GLY A 7 40.35 17.78 -6.27
N SER A 8 40.30 17.52 -7.58
CA SER A 8 39.31 18.14 -8.49
C SER A 8 38.39 17.16 -9.23
N MET A 9 37.99 16.06 -8.58
CA MET A 9 36.98 15.16 -9.16
C MET A 9 35.84 14.79 -8.20
N VAL A 10 36.07 14.81 -6.88
CA VAL A 10 35.02 14.53 -5.87
C VAL A 10 34.13 15.76 -5.62
N SER A 11 34.65 16.99 -5.78
CA SER A 11 33.85 18.21 -5.60
C SER A 11 32.82 18.50 -6.70
N ARG A 12 32.84 17.76 -7.82
CA ARG A 12 31.83 17.88 -8.91
C ARG A 12 30.64 16.93 -8.75
N MET A 13 30.67 16.02 -7.77
CA MET A 13 29.55 15.12 -7.50
C MET A 13 28.77 15.48 -6.24
N PHE A 14 29.24 16.42 -5.42
CA PHE A 14 28.60 16.71 -4.13
C PHE A 14 28.71 18.18 -3.68
N GLY A 15 28.30 19.13 -4.53
CA GLY A 15 28.11 20.51 -4.08
C GLY A 15 28.12 21.55 -5.18
N GLY A 16 26.95 22.11 -5.50
CA GLY A 16 26.88 23.36 -6.26
C GLY A 16 25.55 23.64 -6.95
N SER A 17 24.67 24.36 -6.24
CA SER A 17 23.65 25.30 -6.74
C SER A 17 22.48 24.74 -7.58
N SER A 18 21.29 24.66 -6.99
CA SER A 18 20.29 25.74 -6.86
C SER A 18 19.48 26.02 -8.13
N LYS A 19 18.15 25.87 -7.95
CA LYS A 19 17.05 26.53 -8.67
C LYS A 19 16.52 25.81 -9.92
N GLY A 20 15.26 25.38 -9.82
CA GLY A 20 14.39 25.18 -10.98
C GLY A 20 13.86 23.75 -11.11
N GLY A 21 12.75 23.48 -10.45
CA GLY A 21 12.00 22.25 -10.66
C GLY A 21 11.74 21.47 -9.38
N SER A 22 11.04 22.11 -8.43
CA SER A 22 9.91 21.38 -7.86
C SER A 22 9.11 20.88 -9.07
N LYS A 23 9.38 19.65 -9.52
CA LYS A 23 8.28 18.80 -9.98
C LYS A 23 7.36 18.79 -8.77
N SER A 24 6.47 19.78 -8.75
CA SER A 24 5.12 19.57 -8.28
C SER A 24 4.81 18.18 -8.78
N LYS A 25 4.87 17.19 -7.88
CA LYS A 25 4.04 16.02 -8.03
C LYS A 25 2.69 16.69 -8.22
N THR A 26 2.25 16.79 -9.47
CA THR A 26 0.98 17.38 -9.86
C THR A 26 0.03 16.95 -8.77
N ALA A 27 -0.44 17.90 -7.96
CA ALA A 27 -1.18 17.58 -6.75
C ALA A 27 -2.24 16.61 -7.20
N GLN A 28 -2.11 15.33 -6.82
CA GLN A 28 -2.95 14.27 -7.36
C GLN A 28 -4.36 14.73 -7.11
N THR A 29 -5.16 14.78 -8.17
CA THR A 29 -6.53 15.23 -7.99
C THR A 29 -7.19 14.29 -6.95
N PRO A 30 -8.09 14.79 -6.09
CA PRO A 30 -8.78 13.92 -5.13
C PRO A 30 -9.35 12.66 -5.79
N GLN A 31 -9.81 12.79 -7.04
CA GLN A 31 -10.30 11.70 -7.88
C GLN A 31 -9.22 10.66 -8.23
N GLU A 32 -8.02 11.10 -8.64
CA GLU A 32 -6.89 10.20 -8.88
C GLU A 32 -6.48 9.44 -7.62
N ALA A 33 -6.42 10.12 -6.47
CA ALA A 33 -6.09 9.49 -5.19
C ALA A 33 -7.14 8.45 -4.78
N ILE A 34 -8.44 8.76 -4.93
CA ILE A 34 -9.53 7.80 -4.69
C ILE A 34 -9.41 6.59 -5.61
N GLN A 35 -9.08 6.79 -6.90
CA GLN A 35 -8.92 5.68 -7.84
C GLN A 35 -7.73 4.79 -7.46
N GLN A 36 -6.60 5.38 -7.07
CA GLN A 36 -5.44 4.61 -6.62
C GLN A 36 -5.74 3.77 -5.38
N LEU A 37 -6.50 4.30 -4.43
CA LEU A 37 -6.93 3.52 -3.25
C LEU A 37 -7.77 2.30 -3.66
N ARG A 38 -8.70 2.46 -4.61
CA ARG A 38 -9.50 1.35 -5.15
C ARG A 38 -8.65 0.30 -5.85
N ASP A 39 -7.70 0.72 -6.66
CA ASP A 39 -6.81 -0.21 -7.37
C ASP A 39 -5.98 -1.05 -6.37
N VAL A 40 -5.55 -0.43 -5.25
CA VAL A 40 -4.85 -1.13 -4.16
C VAL A 40 -5.78 -2.09 -3.42
N GLU A 41 -7.00 -1.67 -3.09
CA GLU A 41 -8.03 -2.53 -2.48
C GLU A 41 -8.31 -3.77 -3.35
N ASP A 42 -8.45 -3.61 -4.67
CA ASP A 42 -8.67 -4.73 -5.60
C ASP A 42 -7.53 -5.75 -5.59
N VAL A 43 -6.28 -5.28 -5.52
CA VAL A 43 -5.10 -6.17 -5.42
C VAL A 43 -5.09 -6.89 -4.07
N LEU A 44 -5.45 -6.19 -2.99
CA LEU A 44 -5.53 -6.80 -1.65
C LEU A 44 -6.66 -7.83 -1.57
N ASN A 45 -7.82 -7.58 -2.18
CA ASN A 45 -8.93 -8.53 -2.27
C ASN A 45 -8.53 -9.80 -3.03
N LYS A 46 -7.84 -9.68 -4.17
CA LYS A 46 -7.27 -10.86 -4.87
C LYS A 46 -6.29 -11.64 -4.00
N LYS A 47 -5.53 -10.94 -3.14
CA LYS A 47 -4.60 -11.58 -2.20
C LYS A 47 -5.34 -12.31 -1.07
N VAL A 48 -6.48 -11.78 -0.61
CA VAL A 48 -7.37 -12.47 0.33
C VAL A 48 -7.82 -13.81 -0.26
N GLU A 49 -8.40 -13.80 -1.46
CA GLU A 49 -8.87 -15.02 -2.15
C GLU A 49 -7.75 -16.07 -2.27
N HIS A 50 -6.55 -15.64 -2.66
CA HIS A 50 -5.39 -16.52 -2.75
C HIS A 50 -4.99 -17.14 -1.39
N LEU A 51 -4.99 -16.33 -0.33
CA LEU A 51 -4.64 -16.79 1.01
C LEU A 51 -5.69 -17.76 1.57
N GLU A 52 -6.97 -17.50 1.33
CA GLU A 52 -8.07 -18.40 1.72
C GLU A 52 -7.96 -19.76 1.01
N ALA A 53 -7.69 -19.76 -0.30
CA ALA A 53 -7.43 -21.00 -1.03
C ALA A 53 -6.24 -21.78 -0.43
N LYS A 54 -5.13 -21.10 -0.11
CA LYS A 54 -3.97 -21.73 0.54
C LYS A 54 -4.26 -22.26 1.95
N ILE A 55 -5.08 -21.56 2.73
CA ILE A 55 -5.53 -22.02 4.05
C ILE A 55 -6.34 -23.31 3.93
N ASN A 56 -7.22 -23.39 2.92
CA ASN A 56 -8.01 -24.59 2.64
C ASN A 56 -7.13 -25.77 2.21
N GLU A 57 -6.13 -25.53 1.36
CA GLU A 57 -5.13 -26.55 0.98
C GLU A 57 -4.38 -27.11 2.20
N GLU A 58 -3.83 -26.24 3.05
CA GLU A 58 -3.09 -26.67 4.26
C GLU A 58 -4.01 -27.39 5.26
N THR A 59 -5.27 -26.99 5.33
CA THR A 59 -6.29 -27.69 6.13
C THR A 59 -6.55 -29.10 5.60
N ALA A 60 -6.65 -29.27 4.28
CA ALA A 60 -6.83 -30.58 3.65
C ALA A 60 -5.62 -31.48 3.88
N ILE A 61 -4.40 -30.96 3.74
CA ILE A 61 -3.16 -31.70 4.04
C ILE A 61 -3.13 -32.14 5.50
N ALA A 62 -3.43 -31.24 6.44
CA ALA A 62 -3.46 -31.57 7.86
C ALA A 62 -4.47 -32.67 8.19
N ARG A 63 -5.66 -32.64 7.57
CA ARG A 63 -6.70 -33.68 7.75
C ARG A 63 -6.27 -35.02 7.17
N ARG A 64 -5.70 -35.03 5.95
CA ARG A 64 -5.23 -36.24 5.27
C ARG A 64 -4.14 -36.94 6.09
N ASP A 65 -3.21 -36.18 6.64
CA ASP A 65 -2.01 -36.72 7.30
C ASP A 65 -2.17 -36.91 8.81
N ALA A 66 -3.34 -36.57 9.37
CA ALA A 66 -3.58 -36.57 10.81
C ALA A 66 -3.26 -37.92 11.50
N ARG A 67 -3.55 -39.04 10.81
CA ARG A 67 -3.34 -40.40 11.35
C ARG A 67 -2.09 -41.10 10.81
N THR A 68 -1.63 -40.72 9.62
CA THR A 68 -0.56 -41.42 8.88
C THR A 68 0.78 -40.72 9.01
N ASN A 69 0.80 -39.38 9.06
CA ASN A 69 2.02 -38.59 9.13
C ASN A 69 1.82 -37.35 10.01
N LYS A 70 1.83 -37.59 11.34
CA LYS A 70 1.64 -36.56 12.36
C LYS A 70 2.59 -35.37 12.21
N ARG A 71 3.85 -35.61 11.80
CA ARG A 71 4.84 -34.53 11.60
C ARG A 71 4.44 -33.60 10.47
N ASN A 72 3.96 -34.15 9.35
CA ASN A 72 3.50 -33.33 8.23
C ASN A 72 2.21 -32.57 8.60
N ALA A 73 1.25 -33.24 9.24
CA ALA A 73 0.03 -32.59 9.71
C ALA A 73 0.30 -31.40 10.64
N LEU A 74 1.21 -31.55 11.62
CA LEU A 74 1.60 -30.44 12.50
C LEU A 74 2.28 -29.30 11.74
N THR A 75 3.07 -29.61 10.71
CA THR A 75 3.71 -28.59 9.87
C THR A 75 2.69 -27.81 9.06
N ALA A 76 1.71 -28.51 8.46
CA ALA A 76 0.60 -27.89 7.72
C ALA A 76 -0.22 -26.96 8.62
N LEU A 77 -0.57 -27.39 9.84
CA LEU A 77 -1.27 -26.55 10.82
C LEU A 77 -0.48 -25.28 11.20
N LYS A 78 0.85 -25.37 11.32
CA LYS A 78 1.70 -24.19 11.57
C LYS A 78 1.69 -23.22 10.38
N ARG A 79 1.72 -23.73 9.15
CA ARG A 79 1.62 -22.91 7.92
C ARG A 79 0.26 -22.24 7.83
N LYS A 80 -0.82 -22.99 8.03
CA LYS A 80 -2.20 -22.49 8.13
C LYS A 80 -2.29 -21.31 9.11
N LYS A 81 -1.82 -21.49 10.35
CA LYS A 81 -1.86 -20.44 11.37
C LYS A 81 -1.12 -19.15 10.95
N ARG A 82 -0.01 -19.28 10.23
CA ARG A 82 0.73 -18.12 9.70
C ARG A 82 -0.05 -17.40 8.60
N LEU A 83 -0.67 -18.16 7.68
CA LEU A 83 -1.51 -17.60 6.61
C LEU A 83 -2.72 -16.86 7.19
N GLU A 84 -3.39 -17.44 8.20
CA GLU A 84 -4.52 -16.80 8.90
C GLU A 84 -4.10 -15.48 9.56
N LYS A 85 -2.91 -15.42 10.16
CA LYS A 85 -2.38 -14.17 10.72
C LYS A 85 -2.17 -13.11 9.64
N THR A 86 -1.63 -13.49 8.48
CA THR A 86 -1.44 -12.56 7.36
C THR A 86 -2.77 -12.12 6.78
N LEU A 87 -3.77 -13.01 6.69
CA LEU A 87 -5.12 -12.67 6.25
C LEU A 87 -5.75 -11.60 7.17
N GLN A 88 -5.66 -11.80 8.49
CA GLN A 88 -6.15 -10.82 9.47
C GLN A 88 -5.45 -9.45 9.36
N GLN A 89 -4.15 -9.42 9.03
CA GLN A 89 -3.44 -8.15 8.81
C GLN A 89 -3.91 -7.43 7.55
N ILE A 90 -4.21 -8.17 6.48
CA ILE A 90 -4.74 -7.59 5.24
C ILE A 90 -6.14 -7.03 5.48
N ASP A 91 -6.99 -7.74 6.21
CA ASP A 91 -8.33 -7.29 6.58
C ASP A 91 -8.31 -5.92 7.29
N GLY A 92 -7.46 -5.76 8.31
CA GLY A 92 -7.27 -4.46 8.97
C GLY A 92 -6.69 -3.37 8.06
N THR A 93 -5.87 -3.76 7.08
CA THR A 93 -5.33 -2.82 6.08
C THR A 93 -6.42 -2.35 5.13
N LEU A 94 -7.27 -3.27 4.65
CA LEU A 94 -8.42 -2.95 3.80
C LEU A 94 -9.37 -1.99 4.51
N THR A 95 -9.75 -2.28 5.76
CA THR A 95 -10.60 -1.39 6.57
C THR A 95 -10.02 0.02 6.67
N THR A 96 -8.69 0.14 6.82
CA THR A 96 -8.02 1.45 6.90
C THR A 96 -8.05 2.19 5.56
N LEU A 97 -7.85 1.49 4.44
CA LEU A 97 -7.90 2.07 3.10
C LEU A 97 -9.32 2.52 2.74
N GLU A 98 -10.33 1.72 3.08
CA GLU A 98 -11.74 2.05 2.88
C GLU A 98 -12.11 3.33 3.64
N TYR A 99 -11.70 3.44 4.90
CA TYR A 99 -11.89 4.65 5.70
C TYR A 99 -11.19 5.88 5.06
N GLN A 100 -9.96 5.71 4.59
CA GLN A 100 -9.22 6.80 3.93
C GLN A 100 -9.90 7.24 2.62
N ARG A 101 -10.40 6.29 1.83
CA ARG A 101 -11.12 6.55 0.58
C ARG A 101 -12.41 7.32 0.85
N GLU A 102 -13.19 6.91 1.85
CA GLU A 102 -14.41 7.60 2.27
C GLU A 102 -14.11 9.01 2.79
N ALA A 103 -13.07 9.17 3.60
CA ALA A 103 -12.64 10.48 4.08
C ALA A 103 -12.26 11.43 2.94
N LEU A 104 -11.51 10.94 1.94
CA LEU A 104 -11.16 11.73 0.75
C LEU A 104 -12.38 12.08 -0.09
N GLN A 105 -13.31 11.13 -0.27
CA GLN A 105 -14.53 11.38 -1.03
C GLN A 105 -15.40 12.45 -0.34
N ASN A 106 -15.57 12.36 0.98
CA ASN A 106 -16.29 13.37 1.76
C ASN A 106 -15.61 14.74 1.71
N ALA A 107 -14.28 14.79 1.84
CA ALA A 107 -13.53 16.05 1.73
C ALA A 107 -13.69 16.69 0.34
N ALA A 108 -13.64 15.89 -0.73
CA ALA A 108 -13.82 16.36 -2.10
C ALA A 108 -15.24 16.93 -2.32
N MET A 109 -16.29 16.23 -1.86
CA MET A 109 -17.67 16.73 -1.96
C MET A 109 -17.88 18.01 -1.16
N ASN A 110 -17.37 18.09 0.07
CA ASN A 110 -17.48 19.28 0.91
C ASN A 110 -16.80 20.50 0.26
N GLY A 111 -15.62 20.31 -0.35
CA GLY A 111 -14.94 21.35 -1.11
C GLY A 111 -15.75 21.84 -2.31
N GLN A 112 -16.37 20.92 -3.06
CA GLN A 112 -17.24 21.27 -4.19
C GLN A 112 -18.49 22.05 -3.75
N ALA A 113 -19.15 21.61 -2.68
CA ALA A 113 -20.32 22.30 -2.13
C ALA A 113 -19.97 23.73 -1.68
N PHE A 114 -18.84 23.89 -0.99
CA PHE A 114 -18.36 25.21 -0.57
C PHE A 114 -18.05 26.13 -1.75
N ALA A 115 -17.40 25.61 -2.80
CA ALA A 115 -17.14 26.38 -4.01
C ALA A 115 -18.43 26.82 -4.73
N ALA A 116 -19.44 25.94 -4.79
CA ALA A 116 -20.75 26.27 -5.37
C ALA A 116 -21.48 27.36 -4.57
N LEU A 117 -21.44 27.29 -3.25
CA LEU A 117 -22.02 28.32 -2.36
C LEU A 117 -21.35 29.68 -2.57
N GLN A 118 -20.01 29.73 -2.64
CA GLN A 118 -19.30 30.99 -2.92
C GLN A 118 -19.69 31.58 -4.28
N GLY A 119 -19.79 30.75 -5.31
CA GLY A 119 -20.23 31.18 -6.64
C GLY A 119 -21.64 31.78 -6.62
N ALA A 120 -22.55 31.20 -5.84
CA ALA A 120 -23.92 31.69 -5.69
C ALA A 120 -24.01 32.99 -4.86
N THR A 121 -23.14 33.20 -3.86
CA THR A 121 -23.14 34.43 -3.05
C THR A 121 -22.37 35.59 -3.68
N SER A 122 -21.59 35.32 -4.73
CA SER A 122 -20.79 36.33 -5.45
C SER A 122 -21.46 36.83 -6.73
N ALA A 123 -22.63 36.29 -7.06
CA ALA A 123 -23.48 36.69 -8.19
C ALA A 123 -24.61 37.60 -7.69
#